data_AF-A0A965EIS3-F1
#
_entry.id   AF-A0A965EIS3-F1
#
_cell.length_a   1.000
_cell.length_b   1.000
_cell.length_c   1.000
_cell.angle_alpha   90.00
_cell.angle_beta   90.00
_cell.angle_gamma   90.00
#
_symmetry.space_group_name_H-M   'P 1'
#
loop_
_entity.id
_entity.type
_entity.pdbx_description
1 polymer ?
#
loop_
_entity_poly.entity_id
_entity_poly.type
_entity_poly.pdbx_seq_one_letter_code
_entity_poly.pdbx_strand_id
1 'polypeptide(L)'
;SVDYSIHFLAKYRQELFSKNFYVPLAVSNTIMEVGKSMIYTSIVLFFGFIIFAFSSFGGTVALGLLTSTTLLLSMITNLILLPALILTFDSGKYKRGDAPIIEQLEPDFYTENEDEEIDLSKIKIHNRHSSAE
;
A
#
# COMPACT_ATOMS: atom_id res chain seq x y z
N SER A 1 -8.22 7.95 -1.79
CA SER A 1 -8.94 6.68 -1.59
C SER A 1 -8.34 6.01 -0.38
N VAL A 2 -9.16 5.43 0.50
CA VAL A 2 -8.65 4.74 1.70
C VAL A 2 -7.73 3.58 1.29
N ASP A 3 -8.10 2.80 0.28
CA ASP A 3 -7.31 1.65 -0.18
C ASP A 3 -5.89 2.04 -0.62
N TYR A 4 -5.78 3.13 -1.38
CA TYR A 4 -4.48 3.64 -1.82
C TYR A 4 -3.64 4.08 -0.62
N SER A 5 -4.22 4.80 0.33
CA SER A 5 -3.49 5.20 1.54
C SER A 5 -3.04 4.02 2.38
N ILE A 6 -3.88 2.98 2.55
CA ILE A 6 -3.53 1.78 3.30
C ILE A 6 -2.40 1.02 2.60
N HIS A 7 -2.49 0.81 1.29
CA HIS A 7 -1.44 0.15 0.52
C HIS A 7 -0.12 0.92 0.62
N PHE A 8 -0.15 2.24 0.43
CA PHE A 8 1.04 3.09 0.56
C PHE A 8 1.65 2.99 1.96
N LEU A 9 0.84 3.09 3.01
CA LEU A 9 1.33 3.15 4.38
C LEU A 9 1.85 1.79 4.84
N ALA A 10 1.24 0.69 4.39
CA ALA A 10 1.74 -0.66 4.64
C ALA A 10 3.14 -0.85 4.06
N LYS A 11 3.32 -0.51 2.77
CA LYS A 11 4.62 -0.62 2.10
C LYS A 11 5.65 0.37 2.65
N TYR A 12 5.22 1.58 3.01
CA TYR A 12 6.08 2.56 3.69
C TYR A 12 6.64 2.02 5.00
N ARG A 13 5.78 1.42 5.84
CA ARG A 13 6.23 0.81 7.09
C ARG A 13 7.22 -0.31 6.81
N GLN A 14 6.93 -1.17 5.83
CA GLN A 14 7.83 -2.26 5.44
C GLN A 14 9.22 -1.75 5.01
N GLU A 15 9.28 -0.79 4.08
CA GLU A 15 10.53 -0.17 3.64
C GLU A 15 11.27 0.53 4.80
N LEU A 16 10.53 1.12 5.74
CA LEU A 16 11.13 1.77 6.91
C LEU A 16 11.89 0.76 7.81
N PHE A 17 11.34 -0.44 8.02
CA PHE A 17 12.04 -1.51 8.74
C PHE A 17 13.25 -2.02 7.97
N SER A 18 13.07 -2.32 6.68
CA SER A 18 14.13 -2.87 5.83
C SER A 18 15.30 -1.89 5.61
N LYS A 19 15.07 -0.58 5.71
CA LYS A 19 16.10 0.47 5.53
C LYS A 19 16.61 1.09 6.84
N ASN A 20 16.51 0.39 7.97
CA ASN A 20 16.99 0.87 9.28
C ASN A 20 16.44 2.26 9.68
N PHE A 21 15.14 2.50 9.44
CA PHE A 21 14.43 3.74 9.79
C PHE A 21 14.90 5.00 9.06
N TYR A 22 15.54 4.86 7.90
CA TYR A 22 15.86 6.01 7.07
C TYR A 22 14.65 6.45 6.22
N VAL A 23 13.86 7.37 6.79
CA VAL A 23 12.59 7.89 6.24
C VAL A 23 12.68 8.32 4.77
N PRO A 24 13.63 9.17 4.31
CA PRO A 24 13.57 9.67 2.94
C PRO A 24 13.80 8.59 1.87
N LEU A 25 14.63 7.57 2.16
CA LEU A 25 14.82 6.44 1.23
C LEU A 25 13.60 5.52 1.23
N ALA A 26 13.02 5.26 2.41
CA ALA A 26 11.81 4.45 2.53
C ALA A 26 10.65 5.07 1.76
N VAL A 27 10.38 6.37 1.95
CA VAL A 27 9.34 7.09 1.19
C VAL A 27 9.62 7.03 -0.32
N SER A 28 10.85 7.28 -0.76
CA SER A 28 11.20 7.26 -2.19
C SER A 28 10.97 5.90 -2.84
N ASN A 29 11.36 4.82 -2.15
CA ASN A 29 11.15 3.46 -2.65
C ASN A 29 9.66 3.11 -2.70
N THR A 30 8.92 3.41 -1.64
CA THR A 30 7.47 3.19 -1.61
C THR A 30 6.75 3.93 -2.73
N ILE A 31 7.12 5.18 -3.03
CA ILE A 31 6.55 5.93 -4.16
C ILE A 31 6.86 5.24 -5.49
N MET A 32 8.09 4.74 -5.68
CA MET A 32 8.53 4.16 -6.94
C MET A 32 7.80 2.84 -7.27
N GLU A 33 7.48 2.06 -6.24
CA GLU A 33 6.85 0.75 -6.37
C GLU A 33 5.33 0.87 -6.35
N VAL A 34 4.77 1.38 -5.25
CA VAL A 34 3.32 1.52 -5.06
C VAL A 34 2.73 2.54 -6.02
N GLY A 35 3.46 3.62 -6.32
CA GLY A 35 2.97 4.67 -7.20
C GLY A 35 2.64 4.17 -8.61
N LYS A 36 3.45 3.25 -9.15
CA LYS A 36 3.16 2.60 -10.44
C LYS A 36 1.87 1.78 -10.37
N SER A 37 1.72 0.96 -9.31
CA SER A 37 0.52 0.14 -9.09
C SER A 37 -0.76 0.99 -8.97
N MET A 38 -0.70 2.09 -8.23
CA MET A 38 -1.80 3.04 -8.10
C MET A 38 -2.17 3.73 -9.42
N ILE A 39 -1.18 4.05 -10.27
CA ILE A 39 -1.43 4.63 -11.59
C ILE A 39 -2.19 3.63 -12.46
N TYR A 40 -1.75 2.37 -12.54
CA TYR A 40 -2.41 1.36 -13.36
C TYR A 40 -3.86 1.15 -12.97
N THR A 41 -4.12 0.94 -11.69
CA THR A 41 -5.48 0.75 -11.16
C THR A 41 -6.37 1.97 -11.40
N SER A 42 -5.84 3.18 -11.19
CA SER A 42 -6.59 4.42 -11.40
C SER A 42 -6.96 4.65 -12.87
N ILE A 43 -6.07 4.31 -13.81
CA ILE A 43 -6.35 4.40 -15.24
C ILE A 43 -7.47 3.44 -15.63
N VAL A 44 -7.41 2.18 -15.17
CA VAL A 44 -8.46 1.18 -15.44
C VAL A 44 -9.81 1.63 -14.88
N LEU A 45 -9.85 2.14 -13.64
CA LEU A 45 -11.07 2.66 -13.05
C LEU A 45 -11.59 3.89 -13.80
N PHE A 46 -10.72 4.83 -14.18
CA PHE A 46 -11.10 6.00 -14.96
C PHE A 46 -11.80 5.59 -16.26
N PHE A 47 -11.21 4.68 -17.03
CA PHE A 47 -11.83 4.18 -18.26
C PHE A 47 -13.12 3.39 -18.00
N GLY A 48 -13.20 2.67 -16.87
CA GLY A 48 -14.41 1.96 -16.46
C GLY A 48 -15.59 2.88 -16.14
N PHE A 49 -15.33 4.07 -15.57
CA PHE A 49 -16.38 5.04 -15.24
C PHE A 49 -16.66 6.06 -16.34
N ILE A 50 -15.65 6.42 -17.16
CA ILE A 50 -15.84 7.39 -18.24
C ILE A 50 -16.76 6.85 -19.34
N ILE A 51 -16.88 5.52 -19.50
CA ILE A 51 -17.79 4.92 -20.47
C ILE A 51 -19.26 5.30 -20.20
N PHE A 52 -19.60 5.57 -18.93
CA PHE A 52 -20.92 6.03 -18.53
C PHE A 52 -21.26 7.43 -19.05
N ALA A 53 -20.25 8.24 -19.42
CA ALA A 53 -20.46 9.55 -20.03
C ALA A 53 -21.07 9.44 -21.44
N PHE A 54 -20.95 8.29 -22.12
CA PHE A 54 -21.57 8.04 -23.43
C PHE A 54 -23.01 7.51 -23.33
N SER A 55 -23.56 7.38 -22.13
CA SER A 55 -24.92 6.88 -21.92
C SER A 55 -25.97 7.88 -22.41
N SER A 56 -27.10 7.38 -22.91
CA SER A 56 -28.28 8.20 -23.28
C SER A 56 -29.12 8.63 -22.07
N PHE A 57 -28.82 8.11 -20.87
CA PHE A 57 -29.50 8.48 -19.63
C PHE A 57 -28.68 9.53 -18.85
N GLY A 58 -29.21 10.74 -18.74
CA GLY A 58 -28.50 11.88 -18.12
C GLY A 58 -28.02 11.64 -16.69
N GLY A 59 -28.74 10.83 -15.90
CA GLY A 59 -28.29 10.46 -14.55
C GLY A 59 -27.00 9.63 -14.55
N THR A 60 -26.86 8.70 -15.49
CA THR A 60 -25.63 7.89 -15.65
C THR A 60 -24.46 8.74 -16.15
N VAL A 61 -24.73 9.71 -17.03
CA VAL A 61 -23.71 10.65 -17.52
C VAL A 61 -23.17 11.52 -16.38
N ALA A 62 -24.06 12.09 -15.56
CA ALA A 62 -23.66 12.89 -14.40
C ALA A 62 -22.86 12.07 -13.38
N LEU A 63 -23.30 10.84 -13.11
CA LEU A 63 -22.57 9.92 -12.22
C LEU A 63 -21.19 9.56 -12.78
N GLY A 64 -21.09 9.22 -14.06
CA GLY A 64 -19.83 8.86 -14.73
C GLY A 64 -18.80 10.00 -14.70
N LEU A 65 -19.24 11.23 -14.98
CA LEU A 65 -18.36 12.40 -14.92
C LEU A 65 -17.91 12.73 -13.49
N LEU A 66 -18.83 12.67 -12.52
CA LEU A 66 -18.50 12.94 -11.12
C LEU A 66 -17.52 11.90 -10.56
N THR A 67 -17.80 10.61 -10.80
CA THR A 67 -16.97 9.51 -10.29
C THR A 67 -15.58 9.48 -10.93
N SER A 68 -15.48 9.61 -12.26
CA SER A 68 -14.18 9.67 -12.96
C SER A 68 -13.32 10.85 -12.50
N THR A 69 -13.92 12.04 -12.32
CA THR A 69 -13.21 13.22 -11.79
C THR A 69 -12.76 12.99 -10.35
N THR A 70 -13.61 12.42 -9.50
CA THR A 70 -13.28 12.10 -8.11
C THR A 70 -12.13 11.10 -8.01
N LEU A 71 -12.12 10.08 -8.87
CA LEU A 71 -11.04 9.10 -8.92
C LEU A 71 -9.72 9.72 -9.34
N LEU A 72 -9.72 10.60 -10.35
CA LEU A 72 -8.53 11.31 -10.78
C LEU A 72 -7.96 12.19 -9.67
N LEU A 73 -8.83 12.95 -8.99
CA LEU A 73 -8.43 13.81 -7.87
C LEU A 73 -7.91 12.97 -6.69
N SER A 74 -8.60 11.87 -6.38
CA SER A 74 -8.19 10.92 -5.34
C SER A 74 -6.80 10.37 -5.64
N MET A 75 -6.52 9.94 -6.87
CA MET A 75 -5.22 9.43 -7.27
C MET A 75 -4.11 10.46 -7.05
N ILE A 76 -4.26 11.68 -7.60
CA ILE A 76 -3.27 12.76 -7.44
C ILE A 76 -3.03 13.07 -5.97
N THR A 77 -4.10 13.11 -5.17
CA THR A 77 -4.03 13.37 -3.73
C THR A 77 -3.21 12.29 -3.02
N ASN A 78 -3.43 10.99 -3.29
CA ASN A 78 -2.65 9.94 -2.63
C ASN A 78 -1.19 9.89 -3.12
N LEU A 79 -0.90 10.33 -4.34
CA LEU A 79 0.47 10.33 -4.87
C LEU A 79 1.30 11.53 -4.40
N ILE A 80 0.66 12.66 -4.08
CA ILE A 80 1.35 13.91 -3.72
C ILE A 80 1.15 14.26 -2.25
N LEU A 81 -0.10 14.33 -1.80
CA LEU A 81 -0.42 14.80 -0.45
C LEU A 81 0.04 13.81 0.61
N LEU A 82 -0.12 12.51 0.36
CA LEU A 82 0.26 11.47 1.32
C LEU A 82 1.78 11.43 1.60
N PRO A 83 2.68 11.36 0.60
CA PRO A 83 4.11 11.42 0.87
C PRO A 83 4.56 12.77 1.44
N ALA A 84 3.95 13.89 1.03
CA ALA A 84 4.23 15.19 1.63
C ALA A 84 3.85 15.25 3.11
N LEU A 85 2.71 14.65 3.49
CA LEU A 85 2.27 14.55 4.87
C LEU A 85 3.23 13.69 5.70
N ILE A 86 3.62 12.52 5.17
CA ILE A 86 4.56 11.63 5.84
C ILE A 86 5.90 12.32 6.04
N LEU A 87 6.46 12.98 5.03
CA LEU A 87 7.73 13.71 5.15
C LEU A 87 7.67 14.89 6.14
N THR A 88 6.48 15.47 6.35
CA THR A 88 6.29 16.59 7.28
C THR A 88 6.08 16.12 8.71
N PHE A 89 5.33 15.04 8.92
CA PHE A 89 4.99 14.53 10.26
C PHE A 89 6.00 13.53 10.80
N ASP A 90 6.65 12.76 9.93
CA ASP A 90 7.65 11.78 10.31
C ASP A 90 9.02 12.47 10.46
N SER A 91 9.41 12.73 11.71
CA SER A 91 10.69 13.36 12.03
C SER A 91 11.90 12.41 11.92
N GLY A 92 11.71 11.14 11.53
CA GLY A 92 12.79 10.17 11.30
C GLY A 92 13.63 9.83 12.54
N LYS A 93 13.13 10.12 13.75
CA LYS A 93 13.81 9.88 15.02
C LYS A 93 13.29 8.62 15.73
N TYR A 94 13.16 7.52 15.01
CA TYR A 94 12.74 6.26 15.62
C TYR A 94 13.91 5.66 16.41
N LYS A 95 13.76 5.57 17.73
CA LYS A 95 14.63 4.74 18.57
C LYS A 95 14.20 3.29 18.38
N ARG A 96 15.18 2.41 18.14
CA ARG A 96 15.03 0.95 17.91
C ARG A 96 14.26 0.19 19.00
N GLY A 97 13.92 0.83 20.12
CA GLY A 97 13.16 0.26 21.24
C GLY A 97 11.67 0.64 21.32
N ASP A 98 11.19 1.58 20.48
CA ASP A 98 9.80 2.06 20.50
C ASP A 98 8.91 1.36 19.46
N ALA A 99 9.38 0.25 18.87
CA ALA A 99 8.63 -0.56 17.92
C ALA A 99 7.34 -1.11 18.57
N PRO A 100 6.14 -0.94 17.96
CA PRO A 100 4.90 -1.46 18.50
C PRO A 100 4.93 -2.99 18.70
N ILE A 101 4.23 -3.47 19.73
CA ILE A 101 4.22 -4.87 20.20
C ILE A 101 3.99 -5.90 19.07
N ILE A 102 3.24 -5.53 18.03
CA ILE A 102 2.94 -6.38 16.86
C ILE A 102 4.23 -6.76 16.10
N GLU A 103 5.23 -5.88 16.06
CA GLU A 103 6.53 -6.13 15.42
C GLU A 103 7.42 -7.10 16.20
N GLN A 104 7.20 -7.25 17.51
CA GLN A 104 7.94 -8.23 18.32
C GLN A 104 7.39 -9.65 18.13
N LEU A 105 6.13 -9.79 17.71
CA LEU A 105 5.46 -11.08 17.59
C LEU A 105 5.78 -11.79 16.27
N GLU A 106 6.05 -11.04 15.20
CA GLU A 106 6.23 -11.56 13.85
C GLU A 106 7.41 -10.84 13.15
N PRO A 107 8.65 -11.10 13.57
CA PRO A 107 9.84 -10.33 13.16
C PRO A 107 10.14 -10.40 11.66
N ASP A 108 9.65 -11.44 10.97
CA ASP A 108 9.88 -11.65 9.53
C ASP A 108 8.78 -11.04 8.64
N PHE A 109 7.69 -10.49 9.20
CA PHE A 109 6.54 -9.97 8.44
C PHE A 109 6.90 -8.85 7.44
N TYR A 110 7.94 -8.06 7.74
CA TYR A 110 8.36 -6.94 6.89
C TYR A 110 9.58 -7.25 6.01
N THR A 111 10.27 -8.38 6.25
CA THR A 111 11.46 -8.77 5.48
C THR A 111 11.14 -9.53 4.20
N GLU A 112 9.92 -10.03 4.04
CA GLU A 112 9.47 -10.63 2.79
C GLU A 112 9.19 -9.53 1.76
N ASN A 113 10.09 -9.35 0.80
CA ASN A 113 9.78 -8.55 -0.38
C ASN A 113 8.59 -9.22 -1.08
N GLU A 114 7.51 -8.49 -1.37
CA GLU A 114 6.34 -9.03 -2.10
C GLU A 114 6.73 -9.61 -3.48
N ASP A 115 7.89 -9.22 -4.00
CA ASP A 115 8.48 -9.70 -5.25
C ASP A 115 9.37 -10.95 -5.10
N GLU A 116 9.71 -11.36 -3.87
CA GLU A 116 10.48 -12.58 -3.60
C GLU A 116 9.55 -13.79 -3.53
N GLU A 117 9.85 -14.82 -4.34
CA GLU A 117 9.09 -16.07 -4.39
C GLU A 117 9.11 -16.76 -3.02
N ILE A 118 7.93 -17.20 -2.54
CA ILE A 118 7.79 -17.87 -1.24
C ILE A 118 8.70 -19.10 -1.21
N ASP A 119 9.69 -19.10 -0.33
CA ASP A 119 10.61 -20.22 -0.17
C ASP A 119 9.92 -21.36 0.61
N LEU A 120 9.24 -22.25 -0.12
CA LEU A 120 8.56 -23.42 0.44
C LEU A 120 9.49 -24.30 1.30
N SER A 121 10.81 -24.20 1.15
CA SER A 121 11.77 -24.98 1.93
C SER A 121 11.83 -24.55 3.41
N LYS A 122 11.38 -23.34 3.74
CA LYS A 122 11.35 -22.82 5.11
C LYS A 122 10.07 -23.16 5.89
N ILE A 123 9.06 -23.70 5.21
CA ILE A 123 7.79 -24.08 5.84
C ILE A 123 8.00 -25.35 6.68
N LYS A 124 8.13 -25.19 8.00
CA LYS A 124 8.16 -26.32 8.95
C LYS A 124 6.74 -26.78 9.27
N ILE A 125 6.35 -27.94 8.74
CA ILE A 125 5.09 -28.60 9.09
C ILE A 125 5.21 -29.19 10.50
N HIS A 126 4.52 -28.61 11.47
CA HIS A 126 4.38 -29.21 12.80
C HIS A 126 3.29 -30.28 12.77
N ASN A 127 3.69 -31.54 12.59
CA ASN A 127 2.77 -32.66 12.57
C ASN A 127 2.27 -32.96 14.00
N ARG A 128 1.04 -32.55 14.34
CA ARG A 128 0.37 -32.99 15.57
C ARG A 128 -0.24 -34.38 15.36
N HIS A 129 0.58 -35.42 15.50
CA HIS A 129 0.06 -36.76 15.74
C HIS A 129 1.10 -37.61 16.50
N SER A 130 1.05 -37.58 17.83
CA SER A 130 1.26 -38.75 18.69
C SER A 130 1.10 -38.33 20.16
N SER A 131 -0.13 -38.38 20.67
CA SER A 131 -0.43 -38.40 22.11
C SER A 131 -1.75 -39.12 22.27
N ALA A 132 -1.72 -40.41 21.92
CA ALA A 132 -2.73 -41.39 22.25
C ALA A 132 -2.01 -42.74 22.34
N GLU A 133 -1.20 -42.89 23.39
CA GLU A 133 -0.86 -44.17 24.01
C GLU A 133 -1.29 -44.09 25.48
#